data_AF-A0A950AA38-F1
#
_entry.id   AF-A0A950AA38-F1
#
_cell.length_a   1.000
_cell.length_b   1.000
_cell.length_c   1.000
_cell.angle_alpha   90.00
_cell.angle_beta   90.00
_cell.angle_gamma   90.00
#
_symmetry.space_group_name_H-M   'P 1'
#
loop_
_entity.id
_entity.type
_entity.pdbx_description
1 polymer ?
#
loop_
_entity_poly.entity_id
_entity_poly.type
_entity_poly.pdbx_seq_one_letter_code
_entity_poly.pdbx_strand_id
1 'polypeptide(L)'
;MERIIKAKVLRLKRPPGKTPQEHGQTTVVLQCPAGEVVDKTAKVSVPKAIFKEQDTTIATNERIEVRGIGKPTVKEGDSVEVRII
;
A
#
# COMPACT_ATOMS: atom_id res chain seq x y z
N MET A 1 -3.12 6.79 -19.16
CA MET A 1 -2.14 5.77 -19.58
C MET A 1 -1.95 4.88 -18.38
N GLU A 2 -2.42 3.62 -18.43
CA GLU A 2 -2.18 2.69 -17.32
C GLU A 2 -0.72 2.23 -17.35
N ARG A 3 -0.05 2.25 -16.19
CA ARG A 3 1.31 1.70 -16.02
C ARG A 3 1.42 0.91 -14.73
N ILE A 4 2.36 -0.02 -14.68
CA ILE A 4 2.63 -0.85 -13.49
C ILE A 4 4.01 -0.50 -12.96
N ILE A 5 4.08 -0.16 -11.68
CA ILE A 5 5.34 0.09 -10.98
C ILE A 5 5.58 -0.97 -9.91
N LYS A 6 6.84 -1.24 -9.59
CA LYS A 6 7.21 -2.06 -8.43
C LYS A 6 7.54 -1.13 -7.28
N ALA A 7 6.62 -1.02 -6.33
CA ALA A 7 6.81 -0.24 -5.12
C ALA A 7 7.34 -1.16 -4.00
N LYS A 8 8.22 -0.63 -3.15
CA LYS A 8 8.80 -1.39 -2.02
C LYS A 8 8.05 -1.06 -0.73
N VAL A 9 7.73 -2.07 0.08
CA VAL A 9 7.11 -1.84 1.38
C VAL A 9 8.11 -1.15 2.29
N LEU A 10 7.84 0.11 2.62
CA LEU A 10 8.69 0.94 3.47
C LEU A 10 8.44 0.65 4.94
N ARG A 11 7.16 0.55 5.33
CA ARG A 11 6.75 0.26 6.72
C ARG A 11 5.29 -0.16 6.79
N LEU A 12 4.95 -0.85 7.88
CA LEU A 12 3.58 -1.22 8.22
C LEU A 12 3.15 -0.50 9.50
N LYS A 13 2.17 0.39 9.41
CA LYS A 13 1.53 1.03 10.57
C LYS A 13 0.35 0.17 11.02
N ARG A 14 0.49 -0.45 12.18
CA ARG A 14 -0.60 -1.16 12.86
C ARG A 14 -1.28 -0.20 13.85
N PRO A 15 -2.60 -0.33 14.06
CA PRO A 15 -3.30 0.48 15.05
C PRO A 15 -2.80 0.14 16.47
N PRO A 16 -2.54 1.14 17.33
CA PRO A 16 -2.13 0.90 18.71
C PRO A 16 -3.32 0.34 19.51
N GLY A 17 -3.06 -0.69 20.33
CA GLY A 17 -4.03 -1.17 21.33
C GLY A 17 -5.06 -2.22 20.87
N LYS A 18 -4.95 -2.78 19.66
CA LYS A 18 -5.82 -3.87 19.18
C LYS A 18 -5.07 -5.21 19.18
N THR A 19 -5.64 -6.25 19.80
CA THR A 19 -5.11 -7.62 19.76
C THR A 19 -5.04 -8.14 18.32
N PRO A 20 -4.13 -9.09 18.01
CA PRO A 20 -3.99 -9.63 16.65
C PRO A 20 -5.23 -10.34 16.09
N GLN A 21 -6.33 -10.48 16.84
CA GLN A 21 -7.62 -10.95 16.33
C GLN A 21 -8.57 -9.81 15.94
N GLU A 22 -8.46 -8.65 16.60
CA GLU A 22 -9.14 -7.44 16.18
C GLU A 22 -8.26 -6.68 15.19
N HIS A 23 -8.06 -7.23 13.99
CA HIS A 23 -7.28 -6.53 12.97
C HIS A 23 -8.05 -5.30 12.47
N GLY A 24 -7.96 -4.19 13.20
CA GLY A 24 -8.42 -2.88 12.77
C GLY A 24 -7.67 -2.39 11.54
N GLN A 25 -7.96 -1.17 11.11
CA GLN A 25 -7.36 -0.57 9.93
C GLN A 25 -5.82 -0.55 10.04
N THR A 26 -5.15 -1.30 9.17
CA THR A 26 -3.70 -1.34 9.03
C THR A 26 -3.31 -0.55 7.79
N THR A 27 -2.26 0.26 7.90
CA THR A 27 -1.75 1.04 6.76
C THR A 27 -0.38 0.52 6.36
N VAL A 28 -0.24 0.11 5.11
CA VAL A 28 1.03 -0.25 4.48
C VAL A 28 1.51 0.94 3.67
N VAL A 29 2.71 1.40 3.97
CA VAL A 29 3.34 2.50 3.21
C VAL A 29 4.29 1.88 2.20
N LEU A 30 4.03 2.14 0.93
CA LEU A 30 4.85 1.73 -0.19
C LEU A 30 5.68 2.92 -0.68
N GLN A 31 6.93 2.65 -1.02
CA GLN A 31 7.86 3.59 -1.62
C GLN A 31 7.91 3.31 -3.12
N CYS A 32 7.61 4.32 -3.93
CA CYS A 32 7.76 4.21 -5.38
C CYS A 32 9.25 4.07 -5.75
N PRO A 33 9.58 3.42 -6.87
CA PRO A 33 10.95 3.32 -7.34
C PRO A 33 11.52 4.71 -7.67
N ALA A 34 12.84 4.86 -7.57
CA ALA A 34 13.50 6.14 -7.82
C ALA A 34 13.20 6.64 -9.24
N GLY A 35 12.72 7.88 -9.35
CA GLY A 35 12.32 8.49 -10.62
C GLY A 35 10.85 8.29 -11.01
N GLU A 36 10.09 7.44 -10.31
CA GLU A 36 8.63 7.36 -10.51
C GLU A 36 7.91 8.34 -9.59
N VAL A 37 7.30 9.36 -10.20
CA VAL A 37 6.43 10.31 -9.53
C VAL A 37 4.98 9.91 -9.76
N VAL A 38 4.25 9.64 -8.69
CA VAL A 38 2.83 9.30 -8.76
C VAL A 38 2.00 10.50 -8.34
N ASP A 39 1.25 11.06 -9.28
CA ASP A 39 0.39 12.21 -9.01
C ASP A 39 -0.64 11.88 -7.92
N LYS A 40 -0.97 12.85 -7.07
CA LYS A 40 -1.97 12.68 -6.00
C LYS A 40 -3.38 12.40 -6.54
N THR A 41 -3.64 12.80 -7.78
CA THR A 41 -4.90 12.55 -8.50
C THR A 41 -4.87 11.22 -9.27
N ALA A 42 -3.70 10.59 -9.40
CA ALA A 42 -3.57 9.33 -10.12
C ALA A 42 -4.35 8.24 -9.38
N LYS A 43 -5.13 7.46 -10.13
CA LYS A 43 -5.92 6.39 -9.53
C LYS A 43 -5.01 5.18 -9.36
N VAL A 44 -4.61 4.92 -8.13
CA VAL A 44 -3.71 3.82 -7.82
C VAL A 44 -4.48 2.61 -7.35
N SER A 45 -4.30 1.49 -8.05
CA SER A 45 -4.85 0.19 -7.70
C SER A 45 -3.71 -0.76 -7.35
N VAL A 46 -3.64 -1.14 -6.08
CA VAL A 46 -2.74 -2.20 -5.65
C VAL A 46 -3.51 -3.52 -5.78
N PRO A 47 -3.02 -4.51 -6.53
CA PRO A 47 -3.62 -5.83 -6.58
C PRO A 47 -3.71 -6.42 -5.17
N LYS A 48 -4.71 -7.27 -4.91
CA LYS A 48 -5.10 -7.86 -3.60
C LYS A 48 -4.00 -8.60 -2.80
N ALA A 49 -2.73 -8.50 -3.20
CA ALA A 49 -1.58 -9.10 -2.57
C ALA A 49 -1.14 -8.43 -1.25
N ILE A 50 -1.73 -7.29 -0.84
CA ILE A 50 -1.36 -6.63 0.44
C ILE A 50 -2.36 -6.94 1.55
N PHE A 51 -3.66 -6.80 1.29
CA PHE A 51 -4.72 -7.07 2.25
C PHE A 51 -5.79 -7.94 1.62
N LYS A 52 -6.37 -8.84 2.41
CA LYS A 52 -7.55 -9.63 2.00
C LYS A 52 -8.75 -8.72 1.72
N GLU A 53 -8.89 -7.66 2.52
CA GLU A 53 -9.87 -6.60 2.37
C GLU A 53 -9.14 -5.25 2.33
N GLN A 54 -8.97 -4.71 1.12
CA GLN A 54 -8.36 -3.40 0.91
C GLN A 54 -9.46 -2.34 0.89
N ASP A 55 -9.26 -1.31 1.70
CA ASP A 55 -10.24 -0.25 1.90
C ASP A 55 -9.94 0.94 0.97
N THR A 56 -8.73 1.49 1.08
CA THR A 56 -8.35 2.72 0.36
C THR A 56 -6.87 2.70 -0.05
N THR A 57 -6.56 3.26 -1.21
CA THR A 57 -5.20 3.50 -1.71
C THR A 57 -5.00 4.98 -1.97
N ILE A 58 -3.99 5.58 -1.33
CA ILE A 58 -3.66 7.00 -1.46
C ILE A 58 -2.29 7.11 -2.08
N ALA A 59 -2.20 7.80 -3.22
CA ALA A 59 -0.93 8.14 -3.82
C ALA A 59 -0.46 9.52 -3.37
N THR A 60 0.82 9.63 -3.12
CA THR A 60 1.55 10.88 -2.91
C THR A 60 2.76 10.86 -3.85
N ASN A 61 3.33 12.02 -4.16
CA ASN A 61 4.34 12.22 -5.21
C ASN A 61 5.43 11.13 -5.30
N GLU A 62 5.77 10.41 -4.22
CA GLU A 62 6.75 9.30 -4.26
C GLU A 62 6.35 8.09 -3.38
N ARG A 63 5.15 8.09 -2.79
CA ARG A 63 4.71 7.04 -1.85
C ARG A 63 3.25 6.70 -2.03
N ILE A 64 2.91 5.44 -1.78
CA ILE A 64 1.55 4.95 -1.85
C ILE A 64 1.17 4.37 -0.48
N GLU A 65 0.14 4.93 0.15
CA GLU A 65 -0.42 4.41 1.39
C GLU A 65 -1.61 3.51 1.07
N VAL A 66 -1.46 2.22 1.37
CA VAL A 66 -2.52 1.22 1.23
C VAL A 66 -3.13 0.98 2.60
N ARG A 67 -4.40 1.33 2.76
CA ARG A 67 -5.18 1.05 3.97
C ARG A 67 -6.05 -0.16 3.71
N GLY A 68 -5.98 -1.12 4.62
CA GLY A 68 -6.82 -2.31 4.58
C GLY A 68 -7.14 -2.80 5.97
N ILE A 69 -8.11 -3.71 6.03
CA ILE A 69 -8.54 -4.37 7.25
C ILE A 69 -7.91 -5.77 7.24
N GLY A 70 -7.43 -6.22 8.41
CA GLY A 70 -6.79 -7.53 8.50
C GLY A 70 -5.27 -7.51 8.60
N LYS A 71 -4.70 -8.72 8.59
CA LYS A 71 -3.26 -8.95 8.56
C LYS A 71 -2.73 -8.67 7.14
N PRO A 72 -1.74 -7.80 6.96
CA PRO A 72 -1.08 -7.65 5.68
C PRO A 72 -0.33 -8.93 5.32
N THR A 73 -0.42 -9.34 4.06
CA THR A 73 0.29 -10.50 3.50
C THR A 73 1.74 -10.18 3.12
N VAL A 74 2.08 -8.89 3.11
CA VAL A 74 3.43 -8.37 2.82
C VAL A 74 4.20 -8.03 4.09
N LYS A 75 5.53 -7.93 3.96
CA LYS A 75 6.44 -7.53 5.04
C LYS A 75 7.24 -6.30 4.63
N GLU A 76 7.92 -5.67 5.59
CA GLU A 76 8.83 -4.57 5.29
C GLU A 76 9.96 -5.06 4.38
N GLY A 77 10.28 -4.27 3.35
CA GLY A 77 11.27 -4.64 2.33
C GLY A 77 10.73 -5.46 1.16
N ASP A 78 9.50 -5.96 1.23
CA ASP A 78 8.85 -6.70 0.17
C ASP A 78 8.53 -5.80 -1.05
N SER A 79 8.37 -6.37 -2.23
CA SER A 79 8.11 -5.62 -3.46
C SER A 79 6.73 -5.96 -3.99
N VAL A 80 5.91 -4.93 -4.19
CA VAL A 80 4.53 -5.05 -4.64
C VAL A 80 4.35 -4.34 -5.97
N GLU A 81 3.64 -4.99 -6.87
CA GLU A 81 3.23 -4.35 -8.11
C GLU A 81 2.07 -3.42 -7.82
N VAL A 82 2.13 -2.21 -8.35
CA VAL A 82 1.11 -1.19 -8.18
C VAL A 82 0.69 -0.71 -9.55
N ARG A 83 -0.61 -0.77 -9.84
CA ARG A 83 -1.19 -0.26 -11.09
C ARG A 83 -1.59 1.20 -10.90
N ILE A 84 -1.09 2.07 -11.76
CA ILE A 84 -1.45 3.48 -11.81
C ILE A 84 -2.32 3.65 -13.06
N ILE A 85 -3.55 4.12 -12.87
CA ILE A 85 -4.60 4.25 -13.90
C ILE A 85 -4.81 5.74 -14.19
#